data_AF-A0A2A5CU35-F1
#
_entry.id   AF-A0A2A5CU35-F1
#
_cell.length_a   1.000
_cell.length_b   1.000
_cell.length_c   1.000
_cell.angle_alpha   90.00
_cell.angle_beta   90.00
_cell.angle_gamma   90.00
#
_symmetry.space_group_name_H-M   'P 1'
#
loop_
_entity.id
_entity.type
_entity.pdbx_description
1 polymer ?
#
loop_
_entity_poly.entity_id
_entity_poly.type
_entity_poly.pdbx_seq_one_letter_code
_entity_poly.pdbx_strand_id
1 'polypeptide(L)'
;MEHYQFPNDLRFWPSGEDRQKAQQRVSSYNLEWFDSERDFFFFQHINPYQRLWHAVGMYGGLLFFFLMLYSWSYWSILYYLLGVLFFYGFGLISHYIYDGGAAKSQLSSLVESFEWVVRFNLQTTFGTYHAELSRFIEKYPFVVDAYSLEPK
;
A
#
# COMPACT_ATOMS: atom_id res chain seq x y z
N MET A 1 -17.57 17.73 -2.68
CA MET A 1 -16.30 17.09 -2.26
C MET A 1 -15.22 17.68 -3.12
N GLU A 2 -14.21 18.31 -2.52
CA GLU A 2 -13.01 18.70 -3.25
C GLU A 2 -12.29 17.43 -3.73
N HIS A 3 -11.80 17.46 -4.96
CA HIS A 3 -10.97 16.40 -5.49
C HIS A 3 -9.51 16.77 -5.24
N TYR A 4 -8.73 15.83 -4.72
CA TYR A 4 -7.29 16.02 -4.54
C TYR A 4 -6.52 15.14 -5.54
N GLN A 5 -5.39 15.64 -6.01
CA GLN A 5 -4.44 14.93 -6.84
C GLN A 5 -3.09 14.82 -6.15
N PHE A 6 -2.31 13.82 -6.56
CA PHE A 6 -0.94 13.68 -6.11
C PHE A 6 -0.05 14.76 -6.73
N PRO A 7 1.01 15.20 -6.05
CA PRO A 7 1.91 16.21 -6.59
C PRO A 7 2.60 15.70 -7.86
N ASN A 8 2.77 16.60 -8.83
CA ASN A 8 3.27 16.26 -10.16
C ASN A 8 4.75 15.82 -10.18
N ASP A 9 5.49 16.12 -9.13
CA ASP A 9 6.90 15.75 -8.98
C ASP A 9 7.11 14.36 -8.37
N LEU A 10 6.03 13.63 -8.04
CA LEU A 10 6.11 12.29 -7.49
C LEU A 10 6.75 11.32 -8.49
N ARG A 11 7.78 10.59 -8.04
CA ARG A 11 8.61 9.72 -8.89
C ARG A 11 8.34 8.25 -8.64
N PHE A 12 8.39 7.46 -9.72
CA PHE A 12 8.37 6.00 -9.62
C PHE A 12 9.57 5.49 -8.82
N TRP A 13 10.77 6.04 -9.05
CA TRP A 13 11.93 5.76 -8.22
C TRP A 13 12.22 6.94 -7.28
N PRO A 14 11.98 6.80 -5.96
CA PRO A 14 12.12 7.91 -5.04
C PRO A 14 13.60 8.24 -4.83
N SER A 15 13.91 9.53 -4.76
CA SER A 15 15.24 10.01 -4.36
C SER A 15 15.52 9.74 -2.87
N GLY A 16 16.75 9.99 -2.44
CA GLY A 16 17.07 9.95 -1.00
C GLY A 16 16.21 10.92 -0.17
N GLU A 17 15.92 12.11 -0.71
CA GLU A 17 15.08 13.11 -0.07
C GLU A 17 13.62 12.66 0.02
N ASP A 18 13.08 12.09 -1.06
CA ASP A 18 11.69 11.58 -1.09
C ASP A 18 11.47 10.49 -0.03
N ARG A 19 12.46 9.59 0.11
CA ARG A 19 12.43 8.54 1.14
C ARG A 19 12.51 9.13 2.55
N GLN A 20 13.35 10.14 2.77
CA GLN A 20 13.43 10.81 4.07
C GLN A 20 12.13 11.52 4.42
N LYS A 21 11.48 12.20 3.46
CA LYS A 21 10.15 12.80 3.66
C LYS A 21 9.10 11.75 4.02
N ALA A 22 9.11 10.61 3.33
CA ALA A 22 8.20 9.50 3.63
C ALA A 22 8.45 8.91 5.03
N GLN A 23 9.71 8.72 5.41
CA GLN A 23 10.09 8.27 6.76
C GLN A 23 9.62 9.25 7.83
N GLN A 24 9.90 10.54 7.64
CA GLN A 24 9.47 11.60 8.54
C GLN A 24 7.96 11.58 8.70
N ARG A 25 7.20 11.54 7.59
CA ARG A 25 5.73 11.43 7.62
C ARG A 25 5.25 10.24 8.45
N VAL A 26 5.75 9.03 8.20
CA VAL A 26 5.33 7.82 8.95
C VAL A 26 5.71 7.94 10.43
N SER A 27 6.82 8.60 10.76
CA SER A 27 7.24 8.83 12.14
C SER A 27 6.45 9.94 12.87
N SER A 28 5.99 10.96 12.14
CA SER A 28 5.25 12.11 12.68
C SER A 28 3.79 11.77 12.97
N TYR A 29 3.20 10.83 12.21
CA TYR A 29 1.82 10.41 12.36
C TYR A 29 1.79 8.92 12.70
N ASN A 30 1.81 8.61 13.99
CA ASN A 30 1.73 7.25 14.50
C ASN A 30 0.26 6.76 14.57
N LEU A 31 0.04 5.53 15.05
CA LEU A 31 -1.30 4.93 15.18
C LEU A 31 -2.28 5.77 16.03
N GLU A 32 -1.80 6.58 16.98
CA GLU A 32 -2.65 7.40 17.88
C GLU A 32 -3.35 8.55 17.14
N TRP A 33 -2.89 8.90 15.94
CA TRP A 33 -3.54 9.89 15.07
C TRP A 33 -4.74 9.32 14.29
N PHE A 34 -5.01 8.03 14.44
CA PHE A 34 -6.02 7.31 13.69
C PHE A 34 -6.98 6.56 14.63
N ASP A 35 -8.22 6.38 14.19
CA ASP A 35 -9.24 5.71 15.02
C ASP A 35 -9.05 4.19 14.99
N SER A 36 -8.28 3.68 14.03
CA SER A 36 -8.08 2.25 13.80
C SER A 36 -6.74 1.95 13.14
N GLU A 37 -6.22 0.73 13.35
CA GLU A 37 -5.04 0.23 12.63
C GLU A 37 -5.24 0.23 11.12
N ARG A 38 -6.47 -0.05 10.68
CA ARG A 38 -6.89 0.09 9.29
C ARG A 38 -6.60 1.48 8.73
N ASP A 39 -7.01 2.53 9.44
CA ASP A 39 -6.91 3.90 8.94
C ASP A 39 -5.44 4.32 8.85
N PHE A 40 -4.65 3.93 9.85
CA PHE A 40 -3.19 4.09 9.81
C PHE A 40 -2.55 3.30 8.66
N PHE A 41 -3.00 2.07 8.42
CA PHE A 41 -2.50 1.25 7.32
C PHE A 41 -2.83 1.87 5.96
N PHE A 42 -4.07 2.38 5.77
CA PHE A 42 -4.42 3.10 4.55
C PHE A 42 -3.53 4.34 4.36
N PHE A 43 -3.32 5.11 5.44
CA PHE A 43 -2.44 6.29 5.43
C PHE A 43 -1.03 5.96 4.93
N GLN A 44 -0.43 4.85 5.37
CA GLN A 44 0.90 4.43 4.92
C GLN A 44 0.97 4.10 3.41
N HIS A 45 -0.16 3.79 2.78
CA HIS A 45 -0.26 3.34 1.40
C HIS A 45 -0.94 4.38 0.48
N ILE A 46 -0.94 5.66 0.86
CA ILE A 46 -1.46 6.75 0.00
C ILE A 46 -0.53 7.05 -1.19
N ASN A 47 0.74 6.66 -1.18
CA ASN A 47 1.60 6.82 -2.36
C ASN A 47 1.15 5.88 -3.51
N PRO A 48 0.80 6.40 -4.71
CA PRO A 48 0.33 5.60 -5.83
C PRO A 48 1.35 4.60 -6.37
N TYR A 49 2.65 4.94 -6.37
CA TYR A 49 3.68 4.01 -6.84
C TYR A 49 3.90 2.88 -5.84
N GLN A 50 3.89 3.18 -4.55
CA GLN A 50 3.92 2.15 -3.51
C GLN A 50 2.72 1.21 -3.67
N ARG A 51 1.49 1.72 -3.83
CA ARG A 51 0.32 0.88 -4.14
C ARG A 51 0.50 0.04 -5.40
N LEU A 52 1.09 0.60 -6.46
CA LEU A 52 1.35 -0.15 -7.69
C LEU A 52 2.24 -1.38 -7.42
N TRP A 53 3.27 -1.26 -6.58
CA TRP A 53 4.08 -2.42 -6.18
C TRP A 53 3.26 -3.46 -5.42
N HIS A 54 2.41 -3.04 -4.48
CA HIS A 54 1.49 -3.96 -3.79
C HIS A 54 0.51 -4.62 -4.76
N ALA A 55 -0.01 -3.89 -5.74
CA ALA A 55 -0.90 -4.43 -6.77
C ALA A 55 -0.19 -5.48 -7.64
N VAL A 56 1.04 -5.19 -8.10
CA VAL A 56 1.87 -6.15 -8.85
C VAL A 56 2.12 -7.42 -8.03
N GLY A 57 2.47 -7.26 -6.75
CA GLY A 57 2.64 -8.38 -5.83
C GLY A 57 1.37 -9.20 -5.64
N MET A 58 0.24 -8.52 -5.42
CA MET A 58 -1.06 -9.15 -5.25
C MET A 58 -1.47 -9.94 -6.50
N TYR A 59 -1.43 -9.33 -7.69
CA TYR A 59 -1.84 -9.99 -8.93
C TYR A 59 -0.89 -11.12 -9.35
N GLY A 60 0.42 -10.92 -9.21
CA GLY A 60 1.40 -11.97 -9.43
C GLY A 60 1.20 -13.13 -8.45
N GLY A 61 0.97 -12.83 -7.17
CA GLY A 61 0.71 -13.82 -6.14
C GLY A 61 -0.56 -14.63 -6.41
N LEU A 62 -1.66 -13.96 -6.77
CA LEU A 62 -2.93 -14.59 -7.14
C LEU A 62 -2.79 -15.53 -8.35
N LEU A 63 -2.01 -15.14 -9.37
CA LEU A 63 -1.71 -16.01 -10.51
C LEU A 63 -1.02 -17.30 -10.04
N PHE A 64 0.00 -17.20 -9.19
CA PHE A 64 0.69 -18.38 -8.68
C PHE A 64 -0.18 -19.23 -7.76
N PHE A 65 -1.03 -18.64 -6.92
CA PHE A 65 -2.00 -19.40 -6.14
C PHE A 65 -3.01 -20.13 -7.02
N PHE A 66 -3.45 -19.52 -8.12
CA PHE A 66 -4.26 -20.21 -9.12
C PHE A 66 -3.51 -21.39 -9.76
N LEU A 67 -2.25 -21.20 -10.17
CA LEU A 67 -1.42 -22.27 -10.75
C LEU A 67 -1.15 -23.41 -9.75
N MET A 68 -0.97 -23.07 -8.47
CA MET A 68 -0.86 -24.05 -7.38
C MET A 68 -2.09 -24.96 -7.35
N LEU A 69 -3.29 -24.36 -7.34
CA LEU A 69 -4.58 -25.07 -7.31
C LEU A 69 -4.92 -25.75 -8.64
N TYR A 70 -4.38 -25.28 -9.76
CA TYR A 70 -4.62 -25.89 -11.07
C TYR A 70 -3.73 -27.11 -11.30
N SER A 71 -2.46 -27.04 -10.88
CA SER A 71 -1.47 -28.06 -11.25
C SER A 71 -1.61 -29.40 -10.53
N TRP A 72 -2.16 -29.43 -9.30
CA TRP A 72 -2.31 -30.65 -8.48
C TRP A 72 -1.07 -31.57 -8.50
N SER A 73 0.13 -30.99 -8.40
CA SER A 73 1.40 -31.72 -8.60
C SER A 73 2.48 -31.25 -7.63
N TYR A 74 3.67 -31.85 -7.70
CA TYR A 74 4.81 -31.38 -6.91
C TYR A 74 5.20 -29.92 -7.21
N TRP A 75 4.84 -29.40 -8.40
CA TRP A 75 4.99 -27.98 -8.75
C TRP A 75 4.10 -27.06 -7.91
N SER A 76 3.03 -27.57 -7.31
CA SER A 76 2.17 -26.79 -6.39
C SER A 76 2.99 -26.20 -5.23
N ILE A 77 4.02 -26.88 -4.74
CA ILE A 77 4.90 -26.34 -3.69
C ILE A 77 5.66 -25.11 -4.20
N LEU A 78 6.23 -25.20 -5.41
CA LEU A 78 6.92 -24.07 -6.02
C LEU A 78 5.97 -22.90 -6.25
N TYR A 79 4.77 -23.15 -6.78
CA TYR A 79 3.78 -22.11 -7.00
C TYR A 79 3.28 -21.49 -5.70
N TYR A 80 3.14 -22.26 -4.63
CA TYR A 80 2.84 -21.72 -3.31
C TYR A 80 3.93 -20.73 -2.85
N LEU A 81 5.21 -21.13 -2.94
CA LEU A 81 6.34 -20.30 -2.53
C LEU A 81 6.42 -19.01 -3.38
N LEU A 82 6.23 -19.12 -4.69
CA LEU A 82 6.16 -17.96 -5.58
C LEU A 82 4.96 -17.07 -5.25
N GLY A 83 3.80 -17.65 -4.96
CA GLY A 83 2.61 -16.92 -4.56
C GLY A 83 2.85 -16.07 -3.31
N VAL A 84 3.42 -16.68 -2.26
CA VAL A 84 3.79 -15.99 -1.02
C VAL A 84 4.85 -14.91 -1.27
N LEU A 85 5.89 -15.21 -2.06
CA LEU A 85 6.95 -14.27 -2.40
C LEU A 85 6.41 -13.05 -3.13
N PHE A 86 5.54 -13.23 -4.13
CA PHE A 86 4.95 -12.11 -4.84
C PHE A 86 4.04 -11.30 -3.93
N PHE A 87 3.16 -11.97 -3.18
CA PHE A 87 2.16 -11.28 -2.36
C PHE A 87 2.79 -10.45 -1.23
N TYR A 88 3.72 -11.03 -0.47
CA TYR A 88 4.35 -10.34 0.67
C TYR A 88 5.67 -9.65 0.31
N GLY A 89 6.47 -10.27 -0.58
CA GLY A 89 7.79 -9.76 -0.92
C GLY A 89 7.74 -8.43 -1.64
N PHE A 90 6.80 -8.23 -2.57
CA PHE A 90 6.66 -6.94 -3.25
C PHE A 90 6.24 -5.81 -2.29
N GLY A 91 5.36 -6.10 -1.32
CA GLY A 91 5.00 -5.14 -0.29
C GLY A 91 6.20 -4.75 0.59
N LEU A 92 6.97 -5.75 1.04
CA LEU A 92 8.20 -5.51 1.80
C LEU A 92 9.23 -4.69 1.00
N ILE A 93 9.44 -5.05 -0.26
CA ILE A 93 10.33 -4.36 -1.18
C ILE A 93 9.88 -2.91 -1.36
N SER A 94 8.58 -2.66 -1.54
CA SER A 94 8.08 -1.29 -1.68
C SER A 94 8.27 -0.46 -0.42
N HIS A 95 8.03 -1.00 0.77
CA HIS A 95 8.34 -0.27 2.00
C HIS A 95 9.83 0.07 2.08
N TYR A 96 10.71 -0.88 1.77
CA TYR A 96 12.15 -0.61 1.76
C TYR A 96 12.56 0.47 0.73
N ILE A 97 11.90 0.50 -0.44
CA ILE A 97 12.17 1.48 -1.49
C ILE A 97 11.60 2.86 -1.15
N TYR A 98 10.35 2.97 -0.68
CA TYR A 98 9.66 4.26 -0.56
C TYR A 98 9.75 4.87 0.84
N ASP A 99 9.80 4.06 1.89
CA ASP A 99 9.85 4.53 3.28
C ASP A 99 11.04 3.96 4.08
N GLY A 100 11.94 3.22 3.43
CA GLY A 100 13.10 2.59 4.08
C GLY A 100 12.74 1.62 5.21
N GLY A 101 11.52 1.06 5.21
CA GLY A 101 11.03 0.15 6.23
C GLY A 101 10.52 0.86 7.50
N ALA A 102 10.17 2.14 7.41
CA ALA A 102 9.57 2.88 8.52
C ALA A 102 8.15 2.40 8.81
N ALA A 103 7.37 2.07 7.77
CA ALA A 103 6.06 1.46 7.93
C ALA A 103 6.24 0.00 8.32
N LYS A 104 5.70 -0.39 9.47
CA LYS A 104 5.76 -1.75 10.00
C LYS A 104 4.36 -2.19 10.38
N SER A 105 3.89 -3.28 9.80
CA SER A 105 2.73 -4.00 10.31
C SER A 105 3.11 -4.76 11.58
N GLN A 106 2.23 -4.75 12.58
CA GLN A 106 2.37 -5.64 13.72
C GLN A 106 2.00 -7.06 13.29
N LEU A 107 2.65 -8.07 13.87
CA LEU A 107 2.35 -9.47 13.53
C LEU A 107 0.89 -9.83 13.84
N SER A 108 0.33 -9.21 14.88
CA SER A 108 -1.07 -9.36 15.32
C SER A 108 -2.08 -8.87 14.28
N SER A 109 -1.71 -7.93 13.41
CA SER A 109 -2.61 -7.34 12.41
C SER A 109 -2.31 -7.80 10.98
N LEU A 110 -1.64 -8.94 10.80
CA LEU A 110 -1.32 -9.48 9.47
C LEU A 110 -2.57 -9.79 8.63
N VAL A 111 -3.63 -10.35 9.24
CA VAL A 111 -4.87 -10.67 8.55
C VAL A 111 -5.60 -9.40 8.13
N GLU A 112 -5.70 -8.42 9.02
CA GLU A 112 -6.30 -7.13 8.71
C GLU A 112 -5.50 -6.39 7.64
N SER A 113 -4.17 -6.34 7.78
CA SER A 113 -3.27 -5.76 6.77
C SER A 113 -3.46 -6.43 5.41
N PHE A 114 -3.59 -7.75 5.36
CA PHE A 114 -3.89 -8.49 4.13
C PHE A 114 -5.21 -8.05 3.49
N GLU A 115 -6.30 -8.01 4.26
CA GLU A 115 -7.62 -7.57 3.77
C GLU A 115 -7.54 -6.16 3.17
N TRP A 116 -6.84 -5.25 3.86
CA TRP A 116 -6.72 -3.86 3.43
C TRP A 116 -5.87 -3.69 2.19
N VAL A 117 -4.74 -4.39 2.09
CA VAL A 117 -3.93 -4.43 0.86
C VAL A 117 -4.78 -4.88 -0.32
N VAL A 118 -5.56 -5.95 -0.16
CA VAL A 118 -6.43 -6.42 -1.24
C VAL A 118 -7.46 -5.35 -1.59
N ARG A 119 -8.12 -4.77 -0.59
CA ARG A 119 -9.19 -3.80 -0.81
C ARG A 119 -8.72 -2.54 -1.54
N PHE A 120 -7.65 -1.87 -1.10
CA PHE A 120 -7.23 -0.64 -1.77
C PHE A 120 -6.67 -0.88 -3.18
N ASN A 121 -6.06 -2.04 -3.42
CA ASN A 121 -5.59 -2.40 -4.76
C ASN A 121 -6.76 -2.67 -5.70
N LEU A 122 -7.80 -3.38 -5.24
CA LEU A 122 -9.04 -3.54 -6.02
C LEU A 122 -9.73 -2.19 -6.27
N GLN A 123 -9.80 -1.31 -5.26
CA GLN A 123 -10.34 0.03 -5.45
C GLN A 123 -9.54 0.85 -6.48
N THR A 124 -8.22 0.69 -6.52
CA THR A 124 -7.36 1.32 -7.53
C THR A 124 -7.71 0.80 -8.92
N THR A 125 -7.82 -0.52 -9.08
CA THR A 125 -8.14 -1.18 -10.35
C THR A 125 -9.54 -0.85 -10.87
N PHE A 126 -10.54 -0.76 -9.98
CA PHE A 126 -11.91 -0.42 -10.36
C PHE A 126 -12.20 1.09 -10.37
N GLY A 127 -11.19 1.94 -10.17
CA GLY A 127 -11.34 3.39 -10.22
C GLY A 127 -12.12 4.01 -9.05
N THR A 128 -12.34 3.27 -7.97
CA THR A 128 -13.05 3.76 -6.77
C THR A 128 -12.13 4.28 -5.68
N TYR A 129 -10.80 4.17 -5.85
CA TYR A 129 -9.80 4.63 -4.89
C TYR A 129 -9.93 6.12 -4.55
N HIS A 130 -10.15 6.99 -5.54
CA HIS A 130 -10.27 8.44 -5.28
C HIS A 130 -11.45 8.78 -4.37
N ALA A 131 -12.58 8.07 -4.50
CA ALA A 131 -13.71 8.27 -3.61
C ALA A 131 -13.39 7.87 -2.16
N GLU A 132 -12.63 6.78 -1.97
CA GLU A 132 -12.15 6.38 -0.65
C GLU A 132 -11.13 7.38 -0.10
N LEU A 133 -10.19 7.86 -0.92
CA LEU A 133 -9.21 8.88 -0.52
C LEU A 133 -9.90 10.19 -0.10
N SER A 134 -10.92 10.66 -0.83
CA SER A 134 -11.68 11.85 -0.44
C SER A 134 -12.35 11.68 0.93
N ARG A 135 -13.00 10.53 1.18
CA ARG A 135 -13.58 10.23 2.50
C ARG A 135 -12.51 10.15 3.60
N PHE A 136 -11.35 9.60 3.27
CA PHE A 136 -10.23 9.51 4.19
C PHE A 136 -9.69 10.89 4.56
N ILE A 137 -9.59 11.81 3.59
CA ILE A 137 -9.16 13.20 3.82
C ILE A 137 -10.21 13.98 4.62
N GLU A 138 -11.50 13.79 4.35
CA GLU A 138 -12.57 14.38 5.16
C GLU A 138 -12.47 13.97 6.63
N LYS A 139 -12.09 12.71 6.88
CA LYS A 139 -11.86 12.16 8.22
C LYS A 139 -10.54 12.65 8.84
N TYR A 140 -9.48 12.76 8.02
CA TYR A 140 -8.13 13.11 8.44
C TYR A 140 -7.56 14.28 7.60
N PRO A 141 -7.94 15.53 7.87
CA PRO A 141 -7.56 16.66 7.02
C PRO A 141 -6.05 16.90 6.91
N PHE A 142 -5.28 16.56 7.96
CA PHE A 142 -3.81 16.69 7.97
C PHE A 142 -3.12 15.86 6.88
N VAL A 143 -3.83 14.88 6.29
CA VAL A 143 -3.31 14.03 5.21
C VAL A 143 -2.95 14.85 3.98
N VAL A 144 -3.68 15.95 3.71
CA VAL A 144 -3.40 16.86 2.59
C VAL A 144 -1.99 17.41 2.73
N ASP A 145 -1.65 17.96 3.89
CA ASP A 145 -0.32 18.50 4.15
C ASP A 145 0.75 17.41 4.19
N ALA A 146 0.45 16.30 4.88
CA ALA A 146 1.38 15.18 5.04
C ALA A 146 1.83 14.56 3.71
N TYR A 147 0.94 14.55 2.70
CA TYR A 147 1.22 14.02 1.37
C TYR A 147 1.42 15.11 0.31
N SER A 148 1.36 16.39 0.68
CA SER A 148 1.40 17.53 -0.24
C SER A 148 0.41 17.36 -1.40
N LEU A 149 -0.82 16.97 -1.07
CA LEU A 149 -1.89 16.76 -2.05
C LEU A 149 -2.38 18.11 -2.59
N GLU A 150 -2.58 18.18 -3.90
CA GLU A 150 -3.03 19.39 -4.58
C GLU A 150 -4.55 19.34 -4.83
N PRO A 151 -5.29 20.45 -4.67
CA PRO A 151 -6.68 20.52 -5.12
C PRO A 151 -6.75 20.39 -6.65
N LYS A 152 -7.74 19.64 -7.15
CA LYS A 152 -8.00 19.35 -8.55
C LYS A 152 -9.25 20.05 -9.06
#